data_AF-A0A1V9YT22-F1
#
_entry.id   AF-A0A1V9YT22-F1
#
_cell.length_a   1.000
_cell.length_b   1.000
_cell.length_c   1.000
_cell.angle_alpha   90.00
_cell.angle_beta   90.00
_cell.angle_gamma   90.00
#
_symmetry.space_group_name_H-M   'P 1'
#
loop_
_entity.id
_entity.type
_entity.pdbx_description
1 polymer ?
#
loop_
_entity_poly.entity_id
_entity_poly.type
_entity_poly.pdbx_seq_one_letter_code
_entity_poly.pdbx_strand_id
1 'polypeptide(L)'
;MGLRSRQRRLAGITRESSLESFEQQNTLKGTLRRSMGLTWSIEHLAHSQNDVAAFNLMWKDFLGKIGYVLIAYEAISLWYSMSFSGIMFVFVFIKVLSCGAIWYSNAYVTLGEHYDEALALSCIHALLWVVFGLFNLNISRKIVPLSAIYFTGTAMSAWFMGSNTKAEVARARQLEKLQFIAKG
;
A
#
# COMPACT_ATOMS: atom_id res chain seq x y z
N MET A 1 77.47 -33.29 30.27
CA MET A 1 76.01 -33.43 29.97
C MET A 1 75.23 -32.75 31.08
N GLY A 2 74.58 -31.60 30.85
CA GLY A 2 73.85 -30.94 31.93
C GLY A 2 73.50 -29.46 31.81
N LEU A 3 73.31 -28.87 30.62
CA LEU A 3 72.90 -27.45 30.51
C LEU A 3 71.78 -27.15 29.49
N ARG A 4 71.30 -28.12 28.72
CA ARG A 4 70.28 -27.88 27.67
C ARG A 4 68.82 -28.02 28.14
N SER A 5 68.59 -28.40 29.40
CA SER A 5 67.24 -28.60 29.96
C SER A 5 66.70 -27.38 30.72
N ARG A 6 67.56 -26.51 31.24
CA ARG A 6 67.12 -25.33 32.02
C ARG A 6 66.62 -24.15 31.18
N GLN A 7 67.01 -24.04 29.90
CA GLN A 7 66.54 -22.95 29.03
C GLN A 7 65.08 -23.11 28.55
N ARG A 8 64.47 -24.29 28.65
CA ARG A 8 63.04 -24.46 28.30
C ARG A 8 62.07 -24.01 29.40
N ARG A 9 62.55 -23.81 30.64
CA ARG A 9 61.69 -23.39 31.76
C ARG A 9 61.72 -21.88 32.06
N LEU A 10 62.59 -21.11 31.39
CA LEU A 10 62.63 -19.65 31.48
C LEU A 10 61.87 -18.94 30.33
N ALA A 11 61.27 -19.70 29.40
CA ALA A 11 60.36 -19.18 28.38
C ALA A 11 58.88 -19.37 28.75
N GLY A 12 58.59 -19.62 30.02
CA GLY A 12 57.31 -19.23 30.60
C GLY A 12 57.38 -17.73 30.89
N ILE A 13 56.30 -16.99 30.61
CA ILE A 13 56.23 -15.51 30.52
C ILE A 13 56.67 -15.06 29.11
N THR A 14 55.82 -14.99 28.08
CA THR A 14 54.61 -14.17 27.96
C THR A 14 53.66 -14.82 26.94
N ARG A 15 52.51 -15.34 27.38
CA ARG A 15 51.47 -15.82 26.45
C ARG A 15 50.06 -15.45 26.90
N GLU A 16 49.92 -14.26 27.48
CA GLU A 16 48.62 -13.71 27.90
C GLU A 16 48.22 -12.47 27.06
N SER A 17 49.16 -11.73 26.47
CA SER A 17 48.84 -10.54 25.65
C SER A 17 48.36 -10.81 24.22
N SER A 18 48.50 -12.04 23.71
CA SER A 18 48.08 -12.40 22.35
C SER A 18 46.69 -13.03 22.25
N LEU A 19 46.06 -13.34 23.39
CA LEU A 19 44.71 -13.92 23.46
C LEU A 19 43.65 -12.85 23.71
N GLU A 20 43.94 -11.86 24.57
CA GLU A 20 43.05 -10.71 24.80
C GLU A 20 42.84 -9.86 23.54
N SER A 21 43.88 -9.71 22.70
CA SER A 21 43.79 -8.98 21.43
C SER A 21 42.95 -9.72 20.38
N PHE A 22 42.85 -11.05 20.42
CA PHE A 22 42.04 -11.83 19.48
C PHE A 22 40.56 -11.87 19.88
N GLU A 23 40.25 -11.94 21.17
CA GLU A 23 38.87 -11.81 21.68
C GLU A 23 38.31 -10.41 21.46
N GLN A 24 39.12 -9.37 21.69
CA GLN A 24 38.70 -7.98 21.48
C GLN A 24 38.50 -7.67 19.99
N GLN A 25 39.30 -8.25 19.09
CA GLN A 25 39.13 -8.05 17.64
C GLN A 25 37.94 -8.86 17.05
N ASN A 26 37.62 -10.03 17.61
CA ASN A 26 36.45 -10.83 17.22
C ASN A 26 35.14 -10.23 17.74
N THR A 27 35.12 -9.71 18.97
CA THR A 27 33.98 -8.94 19.49
C THR A 27 33.80 -7.66 18.67
N LEU A 28 34.87 -6.91 18.37
CA LEU A 28 34.79 -5.70 17.55
C LEU A 28 34.26 -6.00 16.14
N LYS A 29 34.76 -7.04 15.46
CA LYS A 29 34.23 -7.51 14.16
C LYS A 29 32.77 -7.95 14.25
N GLY A 30 32.39 -8.62 15.33
CA GLY A 30 31.00 -9.03 15.61
C GLY A 30 30.07 -7.83 15.79
N THR A 31 30.48 -6.82 16.56
CA THR A 31 29.74 -5.56 16.73
C THR A 31 29.70 -4.74 15.45
N LEU A 32 30.78 -4.66 14.66
CA LEU A 32 30.82 -3.95 13.39
C LEU A 32 29.93 -4.61 12.33
N ARG A 33 29.93 -5.95 12.27
CA ARG A 33 29.05 -6.69 11.36
C ARG A 33 27.58 -6.62 11.80
N ARG A 34 27.32 -6.58 13.11
CA ARG A 34 25.98 -6.37 13.70
C ARG A 34 25.49 -4.93 13.57
N SER A 35 26.35 -3.93 13.65
CA SER A 35 25.98 -2.53 13.45
C SER A 35 25.71 -2.30 11.97
N MET A 36 26.59 -2.76 11.09
CA MET A 36 26.43 -2.69 9.64
C MET A 36 25.19 -3.46 9.15
N GLY A 37 24.88 -4.63 9.71
CA GLY A 37 23.64 -5.36 9.42
C GLY A 37 22.37 -4.68 9.96
N LEU A 38 22.47 -3.94 11.07
CA LEU A 38 21.36 -3.16 11.60
C LEU A 38 21.11 -1.91 10.73
N THR A 39 22.17 -1.22 10.31
CA THR A 39 22.09 -0.10 9.36
C THR A 39 21.48 -0.55 8.03
N TRP A 40 21.95 -1.68 7.48
CA TRP A 40 21.39 -2.27 6.27
C TRP A 40 19.92 -2.66 6.42
N SER A 41 19.51 -3.18 7.58
CA SER A 41 18.10 -3.49 7.86
C SER A 41 17.25 -2.23 7.92
N ILE A 42 17.74 -1.15 8.53
CA ILE A 42 17.04 0.15 8.58
C ILE A 42 16.92 0.73 7.17
N GLU A 43 17.98 0.65 6.37
CA GLU A 43 17.98 1.06 4.96
C GLU A 43 16.98 0.23 4.13
N HIS A 44 16.92 -1.08 4.33
CA HIS A 44 15.94 -1.95 3.66
C HIS A 44 14.50 -1.63 4.04
N LEU A 45 14.25 -1.24 5.29
CA LEU A 45 12.93 -0.83 5.76
C LEU A 45 12.54 0.54 5.20
N ALA A 46 13.47 1.49 5.18
CA ALA A 46 13.25 2.78 4.54
C ALA A 46 12.98 2.61 3.04
N HIS A 47 13.71 1.71 2.37
CA HIS A 47 13.52 1.41 0.97
C HIS A 47 12.16 0.73 0.70
N SER A 48 11.80 -0.29 1.48
CA SER A 48 10.49 -0.96 1.39
C SER A 48 9.33 0.00 1.68
N GLN A 49 9.46 0.90 2.65
CA GLN A 49 8.45 1.94 2.89
C GLN A 49 8.33 2.92 1.72
N ASN A 50 9.45 3.34 1.15
CA ASN A 50 9.47 4.22 -0.02
C ASN A 50 8.86 3.53 -1.25
N ASP A 51 9.11 2.23 -1.45
CA ASP A 51 8.54 1.45 -2.55
C ASP A 51 7.02 1.29 -2.39
N VAL A 52 6.53 1.02 -1.18
CA VAL A 52 5.08 0.97 -0.89
C VAL A 52 4.42 2.32 -1.10
N ALA A 53 5.08 3.41 -0.68
CA ALA A 53 4.58 4.77 -0.90
C ALA A 53 4.53 5.11 -2.39
N ALA A 54 5.58 4.77 -3.16
CA ALA A 54 5.64 4.98 -4.60
C ALA A 54 4.58 4.16 -5.35
N PHE A 55 4.38 2.90 -4.95
CA PHE A 55 3.33 2.05 -5.50
C PHE A 55 1.93 2.60 -5.20
N ASN A 56 1.68 3.02 -3.96
CA ASN A 56 0.40 3.64 -3.58
C ASN A 56 0.14 4.91 -4.40
N LEU A 57 1.16 5.74 -4.62
CA LEU A 57 1.04 6.98 -5.39
C LEU A 57 0.75 6.69 -6.87
N MET A 58 1.46 5.72 -7.47
CA MET A 58 1.21 5.26 -8.83
C MET A 58 -0.22 4.70 -8.97
N TRP A 59 -0.68 3.92 -8.00
CA TRP A 59 -2.00 3.32 -8.04
C TRP A 59 -3.13 4.34 -7.88
N LYS A 60 -2.94 5.33 -7.00
CA LYS A 60 -3.86 6.48 -6.88
C LYS A 60 -3.97 7.24 -8.19
N ASP A 61 -2.85 7.52 -8.86
CA ASP A 61 -2.83 8.18 -10.17
C ASP A 61 -3.53 7.35 -11.25
N PHE A 62 -3.30 6.03 -11.27
CA PHE A 62 -3.98 5.11 -12.17
C PHE A 62 -5.51 5.09 -11.96
N LEU A 63 -5.96 4.90 -10.72
CA LEU A 63 -7.38 4.93 -10.38
C LEU A 63 -8.00 6.30 -10.66
N GLY A 64 -7.25 7.39 -10.45
CA GLY A 64 -7.71 8.74 -10.75
C GLY A 64 -7.93 8.98 -12.24
N LYS A 65 -7.01 8.50 -13.09
CA LYS A 65 -7.17 8.51 -14.56
C LYS A 65 -8.39 7.71 -15.00
N ILE A 66 -8.63 6.55 -14.41
CA ILE A 66 -9.85 5.76 -14.67
C ILE A 66 -11.10 6.57 -14.31
N GLY A 67 -11.09 7.29 -13.18
CA GLY A 67 -12.20 8.15 -12.78
C GLY A 67 -12.56 9.19 -13.84
N TYR A 68 -11.56 9.88 -14.40
CA TYR A 68 -11.79 10.86 -15.48
C TYR A 68 -12.32 10.22 -16.77
N VAL A 69 -11.80 9.04 -17.14
CA VAL A 69 -12.31 8.30 -18.31
C VAL A 69 -13.77 7.90 -18.12
N LEU A 70 -14.16 7.48 -16.91
CA LEU A 70 -15.54 7.14 -16.59
C LEU A 70 -16.47 8.35 -16.62
N ILE A 71 -16.04 9.51 -16.14
CA ILE A 71 -16.80 10.77 -16.25
C ILE A 71 -17.01 11.13 -17.72
N ALA A 72 -15.96 11.05 -18.54
CA ALA A 72 -16.06 11.33 -19.98
C ALA A 72 -17.02 10.35 -20.67
N TYR A 73 -16.95 9.06 -20.33
CA TYR A 73 -17.89 8.06 -20.81
C TYR A 73 -19.35 8.39 -20.44
N GLU A 74 -19.61 8.74 -19.18
CA GLU A 74 -20.97 9.08 -18.73
C GLU A 74 -21.49 10.37 -19.39
N ALA A 75 -20.62 11.36 -19.62
CA ALA A 75 -20.96 12.56 -20.36
C ALA A 75 -21.34 12.27 -21.82
N ILE A 76 -20.58 11.40 -22.51
CA ILE A 76 -20.91 10.95 -23.88
C ILE A 76 -22.20 10.14 -23.88
N SER A 77 -22.40 9.26 -22.90
CA SER A 77 -23.63 8.48 -22.74
C SER A 77 -24.86 9.37 -22.54
N LEU A 78 -24.71 10.43 -21.73
CA LEU A 78 -25.73 11.45 -21.53
C LEU A 78 -26.04 12.19 -22.83
N TRP A 79 -25.01 12.68 -23.54
CA TRP A 79 -25.15 13.36 -24.82
C TRP A 79 -25.89 12.51 -25.86
N TYR A 80 -25.50 11.25 -26.00
CA TYR A 80 -26.14 10.30 -26.90
C TYR A 80 -27.62 10.08 -26.54
N SER A 81 -27.91 9.95 -25.25
CA SER A 81 -29.28 9.71 -24.78
C SER A 81 -30.18 10.93 -25.01
N MET A 82 -29.66 12.15 -24.80
CA MET A 82 -30.37 13.39 -25.09
C MET A 82 -30.66 13.57 -26.59
N SER A 83 -29.72 13.18 -27.44
CA SER A 83 -29.81 13.40 -28.89
C SER A 83 -30.76 12.42 -29.60
N PHE A 84 -30.90 11.18 -29.11
CA PHE A 84 -31.52 10.11 -29.89
C PHE A 84 -32.71 9.39 -29.23
N SER A 85 -32.91 9.50 -27.90
CA SER A 85 -33.92 8.68 -27.20
C SER A 85 -35.16 9.44 -26.71
N GLY A 86 -35.24 10.75 -26.92
CA GLY A 86 -36.27 11.59 -26.32
C GLY A 86 -36.00 11.81 -24.82
N ILE A 87 -36.13 13.06 -24.37
CA ILE A 87 -35.69 13.48 -23.04
C ILE A 87 -36.62 12.91 -21.98
N MET A 88 -36.14 11.94 -21.22
CA MET A 88 -36.72 11.56 -19.93
C MET A 88 -35.89 12.26 -18.85
N PHE A 89 -36.47 13.25 -18.16
CA PHE A 89 -35.83 14.00 -17.07
C PHE A 89 -35.14 13.09 -16.04
N VAL A 90 -35.78 11.94 -15.76
CA VAL A 90 -35.26 10.89 -14.88
C VAL A 90 -33.89 10.35 -15.34
N PHE A 91 -33.69 10.14 -16.65
CA PHE A 91 -32.43 9.62 -17.17
C PHE A 91 -31.29 10.62 -17.04
N VAL A 92 -31.57 11.90 -17.36
CA VAL A 92 -30.60 12.99 -17.18
C VAL A 92 -30.19 13.10 -15.72
N PHE A 93 -31.17 13.10 -14.81
CA PHE A 93 -30.91 13.15 -13.37
C PHE A 93 -29.99 12.02 -12.91
N ILE A 94 -30.27 10.78 -13.33
CA ILE A 94 -29.47 9.62 -12.93
C ILE A 94 -28.03 9.70 -13.48
N LYS A 95 -27.86 10.15 -14.73
CA LYS A 95 -26.52 10.32 -15.32
C LYS A 95 -25.73 11.43 -14.65
N VAL A 96 -26.36 12.55 -14.31
CA VAL A 96 -25.72 13.62 -13.53
C VAL A 96 -25.33 13.12 -12.14
N LEU A 97 -26.19 12.32 -11.50
CA LEU A 97 -25.89 11.68 -10.22
C LEU A 97 -24.71 10.70 -10.34
N SER A 98 -24.62 9.91 -11.42
CA SER A 98 -23.49 9.04 -11.72
C SER A 98 -22.19 9.84 -11.87
N CYS A 99 -22.20 10.92 -12.64
CA CYS A 99 -21.04 11.81 -12.79
C CYS A 99 -20.58 12.40 -11.46
N GLY A 100 -21.52 12.89 -10.64
CA GLY A 100 -21.21 13.40 -9.30
C GLY A 100 -20.61 12.33 -8.40
N ALA A 101 -21.19 11.12 -8.38
CA ALA A 101 -20.68 10.01 -7.60
C ALA A 101 -19.26 9.60 -8.02
N ILE A 102 -18.96 9.56 -9.33
CA ILE A 102 -17.62 9.25 -9.83
C ILE A 102 -16.65 10.39 -9.48
N TRP A 103 -17.08 11.65 -9.56
CA TRP A 103 -16.27 12.79 -9.18
C TRP A 103 -15.84 12.73 -7.71
N TYR A 104 -16.79 12.52 -6.79
CA TYR A 104 -16.48 12.36 -5.36
C TYR A 104 -15.65 11.11 -5.08
N SER A 105 -15.92 9.99 -5.78
CA SER A 105 -15.09 8.78 -5.66
C SER A 105 -13.65 9.02 -6.13
N ASN A 106 -13.46 9.84 -7.16
CA ASN A 106 -12.15 10.22 -7.66
C ASN A 106 -11.42 11.14 -6.67
N ALA A 107 -12.12 12.12 -6.08
CA ALA A 107 -11.60 12.96 -5.01
C ALA A 107 -11.19 12.13 -3.78
N TYR A 108 -11.97 11.12 -3.41
CA TYR A 108 -11.62 10.17 -2.36
C TYR A 108 -10.31 9.41 -2.65
N VAL A 109 -10.12 8.94 -3.87
CA VAL A 109 -8.90 8.19 -4.21
C VAL A 109 -7.67 9.07 -4.30
N THR A 110 -7.81 10.26 -4.89
CA THR A 110 -6.68 11.14 -5.19
C THR A 110 -6.29 12.00 -3.99
N LEU A 111 -7.28 12.58 -3.31
CA LEU A 111 -7.09 13.53 -2.20
C LEU A 111 -7.33 12.87 -0.84
N GLY A 112 -8.09 11.76 -0.77
CA GLY A 112 -8.47 11.15 0.51
C GLY A 112 -9.68 11.82 1.17
N GLU A 113 -10.42 12.66 0.44
CA GLU A 113 -11.55 13.46 0.93
C GLU A 113 -12.90 12.92 0.42
N HIS A 114 -14.01 13.33 1.03
CA HIS A 114 -15.38 13.03 0.57
C HIS A 114 -15.78 11.55 0.47
N TYR A 115 -15.31 10.70 1.40
CA TYR A 115 -15.66 9.28 1.44
C TYR A 115 -17.17 9.06 1.63
N ASP A 116 -17.80 9.78 2.56
CA ASP A 116 -19.20 9.58 2.94
C ASP A 116 -20.14 9.99 1.79
N GLU A 117 -19.83 11.10 1.10
CA GLU A 117 -20.57 11.58 -0.06
C GLU A 117 -20.42 10.64 -1.25
N ALA A 118 -19.21 10.13 -1.50
CA ALA A 118 -18.95 9.14 -2.55
C ALA A 118 -19.72 7.83 -2.29
N LEU A 119 -19.72 7.36 -1.04
CA LEU A 119 -20.47 6.17 -0.61
C LEU A 119 -21.98 6.39 -0.77
N ALA A 120 -22.51 7.47 -0.20
CA ALA A 120 -23.94 7.77 -0.22
C ALA A 120 -24.48 7.88 -1.66
N LEU A 121 -23.80 8.63 -2.52
CA LEU A 121 -24.22 8.79 -3.93
C LEU A 121 -24.11 7.47 -4.71
N SER A 122 -23.06 6.69 -4.47
CA SER A 122 -22.90 5.36 -5.09
C SER A 122 -24.00 4.39 -4.64
N CYS A 123 -24.34 4.37 -3.36
CA CYS A 123 -25.44 3.58 -2.81
C CYS A 123 -26.79 4.02 -3.38
N ILE A 124 -27.08 5.32 -3.45
CA ILE A 124 -28.31 5.85 -4.04
C ILE A 124 -28.41 5.42 -5.51
N HIS A 125 -27.31 5.53 -6.28
CA HIS A 125 -27.30 5.12 -7.68
C HIS A 125 -27.56 3.61 -7.85
N ALA A 126 -26.91 2.78 -7.03
CA ALA A 126 -27.12 1.33 -7.03
C ALA A 126 -28.58 0.95 -6.66
N LEU A 127 -29.15 1.61 -5.64
CA LEU A 127 -30.54 1.40 -5.23
C LEU A 127 -31.52 1.78 -6.33
N LEU A 128 -31.30 2.93 -6.99
CA LEU A 128 -32.10 3.33 -8.15
C LEU A 128 -32.07 2.28 -9.25
N TRP A 129 -30.88 1.75 -9.56
CA TRP A 129 -30.75 0.67 -10.53
C TRP A 129 -31.50 -0.60 -10.14
N VAL A 130 -31.40 -1.04 -8.89
CA VAL A 130 -32.14 -2.20 -8.36
C VAL A 130 -33.65 -1.98 -8.47
N VAL A 131 -34.14 -0.80 -8.09
CA VAL A 131 -35.56 -0.44 -8.19
C VAL A 131 -36.02 -0.50 -9.65
N PHE A 132 -35.30 0.12 -10.58
CA PHE A 132 -35.65 0.06 -12.01
C PHE A 132 -35.61 -1.36 -12.58
N GLY A 133 -34.70 -2.20 -12.09
CA GLY A 133 -34.63 -3.62 -12.44
C GLY A 133 -35.83 -4.42 -11.94
N LEU A 134 -36.26 -4.21 -10.69
CA LEU A 134 -37.40 -4.90 -10.08
C LEU A 134 -38.73 -4.55 -10.77
N PHE A 135 -38.91 -3.30 -11.19
CA PHE A 135 -40.09 -2.87 -11.95
C PHE A 135 -40.00 -3.20 -13.45
N ASN A 136 -38.97 -3.94 -13.87
CA ASN A 136 -38.73 -4.37 -15.26
C ASN A 136 -38.83 -3.22 -16.27
N LEU A 137 -38.41 -2.02 -15.84
CA LEU A 137 -38.39 -0.87 -16.71
C LEU A 137 -37.23 -1.09 -17.69
N ASN A 138 -37.52 -1.10 -19.00
CA ASN A 138 -36.54 -1.27 -20.10
C ASN A 138 -35.34 -0.30 -20.04
N ILE A 139 -35.40 0.66 -19.12
CA ILE A 139 -34.39 1.66 -18.78
C ILE A 139 -33.19 1.03 -18.03
N SER A 140 -33.38 -0.04 -17.25
CA SER A 140 -32.34 -0.68 -16.41
C SER A 140 -31.06 -1.08 -17.18
N ARG A 141 -31.20 -1.56 -18.43
CA ARG A 141 -30.05 -1.97 -19.26
C ARG A 141 -29.17 -0.81 -19.74
N LYS A 142 -29.70 0.42 -19.74
CA LYS A 142 -29.00 1.63 -20.18
C LYS A 142 -28.37 2.41 -19.01
N ILE A 143 -28.66 2.01 -17.77
CA ILE A 143 -28.24 2.70 -16.54
C ILE A 143 -27.41 1.71 -15.70
N VAL A 144 -26.33 1.17 -16.25
CA VAL A 144 -25.41 0.37 -15.44
C VAL A 144 -24.83 1.29 -14.34
N PRO A 145 -24.82 0.88 -13.05
CA PRO A 145 -24.37 1.73 -11.94
C PRO A 145 -22.83 1.79 -11.88
N LEU A 146 -22.21 2.36 -12.91
CA LEU A 146 -20.75 2.45 -13.05
C LEU A 146 -20.09 3.17 -11.87
N SER A 147 -20.76 4.17 -11.29
CA SER A 147 -20.26 4.85 -10.10
C SER A 147 -20.12 3.91 -8.89
N ALA A 148 -21.07 3.00 -8.67
CA ALA A 148 -21.00 2.03 -7.58
C ALA A 148 -19.91 0.98 -7.81
N ILE A 149 -19.76 0.51 -9.06
CA ILE A 149 -18.67 -0.41 -9.43
C ILE A 149 -17.31 0.26 -9.22
N TYR A 150 -17.18 1.51 -9.64
CA TYR A 150 -15.94 2.27 -9.47
C TYR A 150 -15.65 2.51 -7.99
N PHE A 151 -16.62 2.98 -7.20
CA PHE A 151 -16.45 3.21 -5.76
C PHE A 151 -16.08 1.93 -5.00
N THR A 152 -16.77 0.82 -5.27
CA THR A 152 -16.44 -0.46 -4.62
C THR A 152 -15.04 -0.93 -4.99
N GLY A 153 -14.66 -0.83 -6.27
CA GLY A 153 -13.31 -1.18 -6.73
C GLY A 153 -12.22 -0.32 -6.10
N THR A 154 -12.45 1.00 -5.97
CA THR A 154 -11.49 1.92 -5.34
C THR A 154 -11.41 1.72 -3.83
N ALA A 155 -12.53 1.53 -3.14
CA ALA A 155 -12.59 1.23 -1.71
C ALA A 155 -11.91 -0.11 -1.37
N MET A 156 -12.17 -1.15 -2.16
CA MET A 156 -11.48 -2.44 -2.03
C MET A 156 -9.98 -2.30 -2.25
N SER A 157 -9.57 -1.55 -3.28
CA SER A 157 -8.15 -1.29 -3.56
C SER A 157 -7.47 -0.57 -2.38
N ALA A 158 -8.10 0.47 -1.84
CA ALA A 158 -7.60 1.20 -0.69
C ALA A 158 -7.49 0.30 0.56
N TRP A 159 -8.47 -0.59 0.76
CA TRP A 159 -8.44 -1.57 1.86
C TRP A 159 -7.29 -2.58 1.70
N PHE A 160 -7.12 -3.16 0.50
CA PHE A 160 -6.01 -4.07 0.21
C PHE A 160 -4.66 -3.39 0.44
N MET A 161 -4.49 -2.15 -0.03
CA MET A 161 -3.27 -1.37 0.19
C MET A 161 -3.00 -1.14 1.68
N GLY A 162 -4.01 -0.69 2.43
CA GLY A 162 -3.89 -0.48 3.86
C GLY A 162 -3.51 -1.75 4.63
N SER A 163 -4.04 -2.91 4.22
CA SER A 163 -3.72 -4.20 4.84
C SER A 163 -2.27 -4.65 4.55
N ASN A 164 -1.81 -4.50 3.30
CA ASN A 164 -0.44 -4.86 2.90
C ASN A 164 0.61 -3.97 3.59
N THR A 165 0.39 -2.66 3.64
CA THR A 165 1.31 -1.75 4.35
C THR A 165 1.41 -2.09 5.84
N LYS A 166 0.30 -2.44 6.50
CA LYS A 166 0.31 -2.88 7.91
C LYS A 166 1.05 -4.20 8.10
N ALA A 167 0.86 -5.15 7.19
CA ALA A 167 1.52 -6.45 7.25
C ALA A 167 3.03 -6.35 7.07
N GLU A 168 3.50 -5.50 6.15
CA GLU A 168 4.94 -5.25 5.95
C GLU A 168 5.57 -4.57 7.16
N VAL A 169 4.91 -3.56 7.74
CA VAL A 169 5.37 -2.91 8.98
C VAL A 169 5.40 -3.90 10.15
N ALA A 170 4.45 -4.84 10.23
CA ALA A 170 4.45 -5.88 11.26
C ALA A 170 5.61 -6.87 11.09
N ARG A 171 5.89 -7.32 9.86
CA ARG A 171 7.03 -8.20 9.55
C ARG A 171 8.36 -7.53 9.85
N ALA A 172 8.49 -6.24 9.53
CA ALA A 172 9.64 -5.42 9.89
C ALA A 172 9.92 -5.41 11.41
N ARG A 173 8.89 -5.12 12.21
CA ARG A 173 8.99 -5.11 13.69
C ARG A 173 9.32 -6.49 14.28
N GLN A 174 8.85 -7.56 13.66
CA GLN A 174 9.19 -8.92 14.08
C GLN A 174 10.66 -9.25 13.81
N LEU A 175 11.18 -8.87 12.65
CA LEU A 175 12.60 -9.03 12.32
C LEU A 175 13.49 -8.23 13.27
N GLU A 176 13.10 -7.00 13.64
CA GLU A 176 13.83 -6.19 14.61
C GLU A 176 13.90 -6.85 16.00
N LYS A 177 12.77 -7.38 16.49
CA LYS A 177 12.72 -8.11 17.77
C LYS A 177 13.59 -9.37 17.76
N LEU A 178 13.59 -10.12 16.66
CA LEU A 178 14.44 -11.30 16.50
C LEU A 178 15.93 -10.91 16.48
N GLN A 179 16.27 -9.78 15.85
CA GLN A 179 17.64 -9.25 15.88
C GLN A 179 18.05 -8.75 17.28
N PHE A 180 17.14 -8.14 18.03
CA PHE A 180 17.41 -7.72 19.42
C PHE A 180 17.67 -8.91 20.33
N ILE A 181 16.85 -9.96 20.25
CA ILE A 181 17.01 -11.20 21.01
C ILE A 181 18.30 -11.93 20.59
N ALA A 182 18.68 -11.90 19.30
CA ALA A 182 19.94 -12.47 18.83
C ALA A 182 21.19 -11.63 19.21
N LYS A 183 21.00 -10.42 19.77
CA LYS A 183 22.07 -9.52 20.20
C LYS A 183 22.29 -9.51 21.73
N GLY A 184 21.22 -9.71 22.50
CA GLY A 184 21.27 -9.96 23.95
C GLY A 184 21.76 -11.36 24.28
#